data_AF-A0A101MDT1-F1
#
_entry.id   AF-A0A101MDT1-F1
#
_cell.length_a   1.000
_cell.length_b   1.000
_cell.length_c   1.000
_cell.angle_alpha   90.00
_cell.angle_beta   90.00
_cell.angle_gamma   90.00
#
_symmetry.space_group_name_H-M   'P 1'
#
loop_
_entity.id
_entity.type
_entity.pdbx_description
1 polymer ?
#
loop_
_entity_poly.entity_id
_entity_poly.type
_entity_poly.pdbx_seq_one_letter_code
_entity_poly.pdbx_strand_id
1 'polypeptide(L)'
;MIHFKSPTHQSDRGGLSMTHIPIKTRQQNGLIGGVNHLFFCTPFIVKEGDSLIGAFGGNDLPWFIVSDDKLEINPADPEKTFYHDCDAGQIEASIAALKPHSYQTLHGPCTYAAWKDVPSTYLCCTQDAAIPLVVQQGMVEGTANGTGMGTDSVDASHSPFLSKPDEVTASIRRAAGEVFELWSSLECVAGIKAGTIP
;
A
#
# COMPACT_ATOMS: atom_id res chain seq x y z
N MET A 1 2.55 -9.26 -1.27
CA MET A 1 1.66 -9.24 -0.09
C MET A 1 2.49 -9.45 1.19
N ILE A 2 2.84 -8.37 1.90
CA ILE A 2 3.61 -8.46 3.16
C ILE A 2 2.68 -9.04 4.24
N HIS A 3 2.96 -10.28 4.67
CA HIS A 3 2.25 -10.95 5.76
C HIS A 3 2.94 -10.59 7.08
N PHE A 4 2.36 -9.68 7.87
CA PHE A 4 2.75 -9.55 9.28
C PHE A 4 2.10 -10.70 10.05
N LYS A 5 2.87 -11.76 10.30
CA LYS A 5 2.45 -12.85 11.19
C LYS A 5 2.55 -12.35 12.65
N SER A 6 1.43 -11.90 13.22
CA SER A 6 1.34 -11.71 14.67
C SER A 6 1.34 -13.08 15.37
N PRO A 7 2.15 -13.31 16.41
CA PRO A 7 2.20 -14.57 17.13
C PRO A 7 1.13 -14.61 18.23
N THR A 8 -0.15 -14.62 17.87
CA THR A 8 -1.22 -15.03 18.78
C THR A 8 -2.29 -15.79 18.00
N HIS A 9 -2.60 -17.00 18.45
CA HIS A 9 -3.63 -17.86 17.88
C HIS A 9 -5.00 -17.33 18.32
N GLN A 10 -5.46 -16.27 17.67
CA GLN A 10 -6.85 -15.85 17.65
C GLN A 10 -7.15 -15.34 16.24
N SER A 11 -8.21 -15.87 15.64
CA SER A 11 -8.71 -15.46 14.33
C SER A 11 -9.34 -14.07 14.43
N ASP A 12 -8.51 -13.05 14.66
CA ASP A 12 -8.98 -11.67 14.65
C ASP A 12 -9.04 -11.22 13.20
N ARG A 13 -10.28 -11.01 12.75
CA ARG A 13 -10.63 -10.46 11.45
C ARG A 13 -9.89 -9.12 11.32
N GLY A 14 -8.86 -9.08 10.48
CA GLY A 14 -7.85 -8.00 10.47
C GLY A 14 -8.38 -6.56 10.39
N GLY A 15 -9.62 -6.36 9.92
CA GLY A 15 -10.29 -5.06 9.94
C GLY A 15 -10.60 -4.51 11.34
N LEU A 16 -11.00 -5.34 12.31
CA LEU A 16 -11.44 -4.84 13.63
C LEU A 16 -10.30 -4.27 14.48
N SER A 17 -9.07 -4.74 14.26
CA SER A 17 -7.87 -4.32 15.01
C SER A 17 -7.59 -2.81 14.86
N MET A 18 -7.95 -2.23 13.72
CA MET A 18 -7.64 -0.84 13.40
C MET A 18 -8.62 0.19 13.99
N THR A 19 -9.70 -0.22 14.66
CA THR A 19 -10.77 0.70 15.11
C THR A 19 -10.38 1.58 16.30
N HIS A 20 -9.48 1.12 17.16
CA HIS A 20 -9.15 1.77 18.44
C HIS A 20 -7.73 2.33 18.51
N ILE A 21 -6.91 2.11 17.48
CA ILE A 21 -5.53 2.56 17.40
C ILE A 21 -5.28 3.89 16.66
N PRO A 22 -6.21 4.47 15.85
CA PRO A 22 -6.01 5.77 15.23
C PRO A 22 -5.72 6.85 16.27
N ILE A 23 -4.81 7.76 15.95
CA ILE A 23 -4.35 8.78 16.88
C ILE A 23 -5.51 9.65 17.40
N LYS A 24 -6.47 9.98 16.53
CA LYS A 24 -7.68 10.75 16.91
C LYS A 24 -8.52 9.99 17.94
N THR A 25 -8.79 8.72 17.69
CA THR A 25 -9.55 7.85 18.61
C THR A 25 -8.83 7.69 19.95
N ARG A 26 -7.51 7.50 19.94
CA ARG A 26 -6.72 7.36 21.17
C ARG A 26 -6.67 8.65 21.98
N GLN A 27 -6.49 9.80 21.33
CA GLN A 27 -6.49 11.11 21.98
C GLN A 27 -7.84 11.42 22.65
N GLN A 28 -8.96 11.10 21.99
CA GLN A 28 -10.31 11.25 22.57
C GLN A 28 -10.50 10.40 23.84
N ASN A 29 -9.77 9.29 23.96
CA ASN A 29 -9.79 8.41 25.13
C ASN A 29 -8.67 8.70 26.14
N GLY A 30 -7.95 9.83 26.01
CA GLY A 30 -6.86 10.20 26.92
C GLY A 30 -5.61 9.31 26.81
N LEU A 31 -5.45 8.58 25.72
CA LEU A 31 -4.30 7.71 25.47
C LEU A 31 -3.23 8.41 24.62
N ILE A 32 -1.96 8.10 24.88
CA ILE A 32 -0.82 8.63 24.13
C ILE A 32 -0.53 7.81 22.87
N GLY A 33 -0.05 8.47 21.82
CA GLY A 33 0.34 7.87 20.54
C GLY A 33 -0.84 7.28 19.74
N GLY A 34 -0.53 6.70 18.59
CA GLY A 34 -1.50 6.06 17.71
C GLY A 34 -1.06 6.09 16.26
N VAL A 35 -1.83 5.41 15.40
CA VAL A 35 -1.62 5.45 13.95
C VAL A 35 -2.11 6.78 13.42
N ASN A 36 -1.22 7.55 12.78
CA ASN A 36 -1.54 8.86 12.20
C ASN A 36 -1.74 8.80 10.68
N HIS A 37 -1.13 7.82 10.00
CA HIS A 37 -1.19 7.67 8.55
C HIS A 37 -1.10 6.19 8.16
N LEU A 38 -1.81 5.80 7.11
CA LEU A 38 -1.68 4.49 6.47
C LEU A 38 -1.01 4.64 5.12
N PHE A 39 0.00 3.81 4.86
CA PHE A 39 0.67 3.77 3.57
C PHE A 39 0.38 2.42 2.89
N PHE A 40 -0.44 2.46 1.85
CA PHE A 40 -0.83 1.31 1.06
C PHE A 40 0.16 1.14 -0.10
N CYS A 41 1.05 0.16 -0.01
CA CYS A 41 1.99 -0.20 -1.07
C CYS A 41 1.37 -1.27 -1.96
N THR A 42 0.74 -0.85 -3.07
CA THR A 42 0.05 -1.70 -4.06
C THR A 42 -0.88 -2.82 -3.56
N PRO A 43 -1.69 -2.62 -2.49
CA PRO A 43 -2.63 -3.66 -2.07
C PRO A 43 -3.93 -3.60 -2.87
N PHE A 44 -4.70 -4.69 -2.81
CA PHE A 44 -6.13 -4.60 -3.09
C PHE A 44 -6.82 -3.77 -2.01
N ILE A 45 -7.76 -2.91 -2.42
CA ILE A 45 -8.73 -2.28 -1.54
C ILE A 45 -10.13 -2.55 -2.09
N VAL A 46 -11.02 -3.02 -1.23
CA VAL A 46 -12.41 -3.36 -1.58
C VAL A 46 -13.37 -2.63 -0.66
N LYS A 47 -14.63 -2.47 -1.08
CA LYS A 47 -15.63 -1.82 -0.25
C LYS A 47 -15.92 -2.67 0.98
N GLU A 48 -16.29 -2.01 2.07
CA GLU A 48 -16.80 -2.73 3.24
C GLU A 48 -18.02 -3.56 2.85
N GLY A 49 -18.07 -4.79 3.37
CA GLY A 49 -19.07 -5.80 3.00
C GLY A 49 -18.65 -6.69 1.83
N ASP A 50 -17.77 -6.22 0.94
CA ASP A 50 -17.27 -7.03 -0.18
C ASP A 50 -16.07 -7.89 0.24
N SER A 51 -15.90 -9.03 -0.42
CA SER A 51 -14.67 -9.81 -0.40
C SER A 51 -13.81 -9.48 -1.62
N LEU A 52 -12.54 -9.91 -1.64
CA LEU A 52 -11.69 -9.73 -2.81
C LEU A 52 -12.28 -10.47 -4.01
N ILE A 53 -12.59 -11.76 -3.87
CA ILE A 53 -13.16 -12.52 -4.99
C ILE A 53 -14.50 -11.92 -5.44
N GLY A 54 -15.36 -11.50 -4.50
CA GLY A 54 -16.62 -10.84 -4.83
C GLY A 54 -16.44 -9.54 -5.62
N ALA A 55 -15.51 -8.68 -5.19
CA ALA A 55 -15.23 -7.39 -5.85
C ALA A 55 -14.63 -7.56 -7.25
N PHE A 56 -13.96 -8.68 -7.52
CA PHE A 56 -13.30 -8.97 -8.80
C PHE A 56 -14.07 -9.99 -9.66
N GLY A 57 -15.39 -10.03 -9.53
CA GLY A 57 -16.27 -10.77 -10.46
C GLY A 57 -16.51 -12.23 -10.08
N GLY A 58 -16.17 -12.63 -8.86
CA GLY A 58 -16.48 -13.94 -8.29
C GLY A 58 -15.55 -15.08 -8.72
N ASN A 59 -14.58 -14.81 -9.58
CA ASN A 59 -13.63 -15.80 -10.08
C ASN A 59 -12.23 -15.58 -9.51
N ASP A 60 -11.44 -16.66 -9.48
CA ASP A 60 -10.02 -16.60 -9.17
C ASP A 60 -9.29 -15.69 -10.18
N LEU A 61 -8.31 -14.92 -9.70
CA LEU A 61 -7.49 -14.09 -10.57
C LEU A 61 -6.60 -14.96 -11.46
N PRO A 62 -6.26 -14.53 -12.70
CA PRO A 62 -5.57 -15.38 -13.67
C PRO A 62 -4.18 -15.89 -13.24
N TRP A 63 -3.55 -15.22 -12.27
CA TRP A 63 -2.23 -15.59 -11.75
C TRP A 63 -2.32 -16.51 -10.52
N PHE A 64 -3.51 -16.92 -10.10
CA PHE A 64 -3.71 -17.82 -8.95
C PHE A 64 -3.55 -19.29 -9.33
N ILE A 65 -2.75 -20.03 -8.56
CA ILE A 65 -2.78 -21.48 -8.44
C ILE A 65 -3.40 -21.81 -7.08
N VAL A 66 -4.65 -22.26 -7.08
CA VAL A 66 -5.37 -22.66 -5.87
C VAL A 66 -5.20 -24.16 -5.65
N SER A 67 -4.89 -24.57 -4.42
CA SER A 67 -4.79 -25.98 -4.04
C SER A 67 -6.14 -26.70 -4.18
N ASP A 68 -6.11 -28.02 -4.40
CA ASP A 68 -7.32 -28.85 -4.55
C ASP A 68 -8.23 -28.77 -3.31
N ASP A 69 -7.65 -28.68 -2.12
CA ASP A 69 -8.36 -28.54 -0.84
C ASP A 69 -8.86 -27.12 -0.54
N LYS A 70 -8.58 -26.15 -1.42
CA LYS A 70 -8.97 -24.74 -1.30
C LYS A 70 -8.49 -24.08 0.01
N LEU A 71 -7.36 -24.52 0.54
CA LEU A 71 -6.73 -23.89 1.71
C LEU A 71 -5.66 -22.88 1.32
N GLU A 72 -4.98 -23.10 0.20
CA GLU A 72 -3.79 -22.38 -0.19
C GLU A 72 -3.89 -21.78 -1.60
N ILE A 73 -3.19 -20.68 -1.79
CA ILE A 73 -3.01 -20.03 -3.08
C ILE A 73 -1.55 -19.65 -3.29
N ASN A 74 -1.04 -19.96 -4.48
CA ASN A 74 0.30 -19.66 -4.93
C ASN A 74 0.24 -18.85 -6.24
N PRO A 75 1.24 -18.01 -6.53
CA PRO A 75 1.35 -17.36 -7.83
C PRO A 75 1.74 -18.38 -8.91
N ALA A 76 1.13 -18.27 -10.10
CA ALA A 76 1.46 -19.12 -11.24
C ALA A 76 2.86 -18.85 -11.79
N ASP A 77 3.28 -17.59 -11.74
CA ASP A 77 4.60 -17.13 -12.16
C ASP A 77 5.02 -15.98 -11.23
N PRO A 78 5.67 -16.27 -10.08
CA PRO A 78 6.01 -15.25 -9.10
C PRO A 78 6.99 -14.20 -9.64
N GLU A 79 7.92 -14.59 -10.52
CA GLU A 79 8.86 -13.66 -11.14
C GLU A 79 8.08 -12.63 -11.96
N LYS A 80 7.31 -13.10 -12.95
CA LYS A 80 6.53 -12.23 -13.83
C LYS A 80 5.47 -11.43 -13.09
N THR A 81 4.87 -12.01 -12.05
CA THR A 81 3.75 -11.37 -11.34
C THR A 81 4.24 -10.33 -10.32
N PHE A 82 5.35 -10.60 -9.61
CA PHE A 82 5.74 -9.81 -8.45
C PHE A 82 7.11 -9.14 -8.50
N TYR A 83 8.03 -9.63 -9.34
CA TYR A 83 9.47 -9.34 -9.21
C TYR A 83 10.18 -9.08 -10.55
N HIS A 84 9.44 -8.88 -11.65
CA HIS A 84 10.01 -8.87 -13.01
C HIS A 84 10.95 -7.70 -13.31
N ASP A 85 11.02 -6.71 -12.42
CA ASP A 85 11.91 -5.54 -12.47
C ASP A 85 13.08 -5.62 -11.46
N CYS A 86 13.19 -6.72 -10.71
CA CYS A 86 14.27 -6.95 -9.75
C CYS A 86 15.48 -7.60 -10.42
N ASP A 87 16.65 -7.55 -9.75
CA ASP A 87 17.81 -8.31 -10.23
C ASP A 87 17.66 -9.82 -9.97
N ALA A 88 18.45 -10.64 -10.67
CA ALA A 88 18.34 -12.10 -10.59
C ALA A 88 18.52 -12.65 -9.18
N GLY A 89 19.39 -12.05 -8.36
CA GLY A 89 19.62 -12.48 -6.98
C GLY A 89 18.44 -12.14 -6.08
N GLN A 90 17.85 -10.96 -6.27
CA GLN A 90 16.62 -10.55 -5.58
C GLN A 90 15.44 -11.45 -5.97
N ILE A 91 15.29 -11.78 -7.26
CA ILE A 91 14.24 -12.68 -7.76
C ILE A 91 14.39 -14.06 -7.11
N GLU A 92 15.57 -14.67 -7.20
CA GLU A 92 15.83 -16.00 -6.62
C GLU A 92 15.54 -16.03 -5.12
N ALA A 93 16.09 -15.06 -4.37
CA ALA A 93 15.89 -14.97 -2.93
C ALA A 93 14.41 -14.75 -2.56
N SER A 94 13.70 -13.90 -3.30
CA SER A 94 12.29 -13.58 -3.03
C SER A 94 11.39 -14.77 -3.33
N ILE A 95 11.61 -15.47 -4.45
CA ILE A 95 10.87 -16.68 -4.80
C ILE A 95 11.13 -17.79 -3.79
N ALA A 96 12.38 -17.99 -3.36
CA ALA A 96 12.72 -18.99 -2.34
C ALA A 96 12.05 -18.70 -0.98
N ALA A 97 11.83 -17.42 -0.66
CA ALA A 97 11.18 -17.00 0.58
C ALA A 97 9.64 -17.03 0.52
N LEU A 98 9.04 -17.07 -0.68
CA LEU A 98 7.58 -17.09 -0.84
C LEU A 98 6.95 -18.29 -0.13
N LYS A 99 5.77 -18.04 0.45
CA LYS A 99 4.92 -19.04 1.09
C LYS A 99 3.51 -18.97 0.50
N PRO A 100 2.78 -20.10 0.49
CA PRO A 100 1.38 -20.09 0.13
C PRO A 100 0.58 -19.11 0.99
N HIS A 101 -0.35 -18.39 0.38
CA HIS A 101 -1.31 -17.55 1.09
C HIS A 101 -2.58 -18.35 1.40
N SER A 102 -3.31 -17.99 2.46
CA SER A 102 -4.58 -18.66 2.76
C SER A 102 -5.64 -18.26 1.75
N TYR A 103 -6.23 -19.23 1.04
CA TYR A 103 -7.24 -18.94 0.02
C TYR A 103 -8.53 -18.34 0.63
N GLN A 104 -8.89 -18.77 1.85
CA GLN A 104 -10.14 -18.37 2.50
C GLN A 104 -10.21 -16.88 2.86
N THR A 105 -9.07 -16.20 3.04
CA THR A 105 -9.03 -14.77 3.34
C THR A 105 -9.56 -13.92 2.19
N LEU A 106 -9.49 -14.41 0.95
CA LEU A 106 -9.95 -13.71 -0.25
C LEU A 106 -11.49 -13.70 -0.37
N HIS A 107 -12.17 -14.58 0.37
CA HIS A 107 -13.62 -14.74 0.38
C HIS A 107 -14.30 -14.07 1.58
N GLY A 108 -13.54 -13.77 2.63
CA GLY A 108 -14.05 -13.05 3.79
C GLY A 108 -14.41 -11.59 3.43
N PRO A 109 -15.52 -11.05 3.94
CA PRO A 109 -15.87 -9.66 3.68
C PRO A 109 -14.92 -8.71 4.42
N CYS A 110 -14.58 -7.59 3.79
CA CYS A 110 -13.94 -6.47 4.45
C CYS A 110 -14.92 -5.89 5.48
N THR A 111 -14.62 -6.06 6.76
CA THR A 111 -15.51 -5.58 7.84
C THR A 111 -15.22 -4.15 8.28
N TYR A 112 -14.06 -3.60 7.89
CA TYR A 112 -13.64 -2.26 8.26
C TYR A 112 -12.59 -1.71 7.29
N ALA A 113 -12.85 -0.52 6.76
CA ALA A 113 -12.00 0.22 5.85
C ALA A 113 -11.27 1.35 6.59
N ALA A 114 -10.09 1.04 7.12
CA ALA A 114 -9.32 1.98 7.95
C ALA A 114 -8.97 3.31 7.26
N TRP A 115 -8.92 3.33 5.92
CA TRP A 115 -8.67 4.53 5.12
C TRP A 115 -9.82 5.56 5.14
N LYS A 116 -10.96 5.23 5.76
CA LYS A 116 -12.05 6.17 6.03
C LYS A 116 -11.79 7.05 7.25
N ASP A 117 -11.04 6.54 8.23
CA ASP A 117 -10.83 7.21 9.52
C ASP A 117 -9.40 7.72 9.70
N VAL A 118 -8.44 7.09 9.02
CA VAL A 118 -7.02 7.44 9.08
C VAL A 118 -6.59 8.04 7.75
N PRO A 119 -5.92 9.22 7.75
CA PRO A 119 -5.23 9.74 6.57
C PRO A 119 -4.41 8.63 5.90
N SER A 120 -4.51 8.55 4.58
CA SER A 120 -3.99 7.39 3.84
C SER A 120 -3.36 7.81 2.53
N THR A 121 -2.31 7.10 2.11
CA THR A 121 -1.70 7.23 0.78
C THR A 121 -1.66 5.86 0.11
N TYR A 122 -2.06 5.81 -1.17
CA TYR A 122 -1.92 4.65 -2.03
C TYR A 122 -0.76 4.86 -3.01
N LEU A 123 0.26 4.01 -2.93
CA LEU A 123 1.37 3.98 -3.89
C LEU A 123 1.02 3.03 -5.03
N CYS A 124 0.84 3.59 -6.23
CA CYS A 124 0.60 2.83 -7.45
C CYS A 124 1.92 2.37 -8.08
N CYS A 125 2.00 1.11 -8.51
CA CYS A 125 3.11 0.62 -9.34
C CYS A 125 2.67 0.53 -10.81
N THR A 126 3.36 1.23 -11.70
CA THR A 126 2.94 1.36 -13.11
C THR A 126 3.15 0.08 -13.93
N GLN A 127 4.07 -0.79 -13.52
CA GLN A 127 4.38 -2.08 -14.18
C GLN A 127 3.83 -3.28 -13.40
N ASP A 128 2.86 -3.08 -12.53
CA ASP A 128 2.28 -4.16 -11.73
C ASP A 128 1.50 -5.16 -12.60
N ALA A 129 1.95 -6.42 -12.58
CA ALA A 129 1.33 -7.53 -13.31
C ALA A 129 0.27 -8.28 -12.49
N ALA A 130 0.25 -8.12 -11.16
CA ALA A 130 -0.79 -8.67 -10.29
C ALA A 130 -2.06 -7.81 -10.31
N ILE A 131 -1.87 -6.49 -10.27
CA ILE A 131 -2.93 -5.48 -10.25
C ILE A 131 -2.58 -4.39 -11.27
N PRO A 132 -3.06 -4.47 -12.52
CA PRO A 132 -2.74 -3.48 -13.54
C PRO A 132 -3.03 -2.04 -13.08
N LEU A 133 -2.24 -1.06 -13.53
CA LEU A 133 -2.36 0.34 -13.07
C LEU A 133 -3.79 0.89 -13.14
N VAL A 134 -4.52 0.60 -14.22
CA VAL A 134 -5.92 1.02 -14.38
C VAL A 134 -6.83 0.44 -13.30
N VAL A 135 -6.56 -0.78 -12.84
CA VAL A 135 -7.30 -1.43 -11.75
C VAL A 135 -6.95 -0.79 -10.42
N GLN A 136 -5.67 -0.48 -10.17
CA GLN A 136 -5.24 0.26 -8.97
C GLN A 136 -5.94 1.61 -8.88
N GLN A 137 -5.90 2.40 -9.96
CA GLN A 137 -6.58 3.70 -10.05
C GLN A 137 -8.10 3.56 -9.87
N GLY A 138 -8.71 2.58 -10.53
CA GLY A 138 -10.15 2.31 -10.39
C GLY A 138 -10.54 1.92 -8.95
N MET A 139 -9.68 1.20 -8.22
CA MET A 139 -9.92 0.93 -6.80
C MET A 139 -9.86 2.22 -5.97
N VAL A 140 -8.87 3.08 -6.20
CA VAL A 140 -8.77 4.37 -5.48
C VAL A 140 -9.99 5.25 -5.76
N GLU A 141 -10.32 5.45 -7.04
CA GLU A 141 -11.41 6.30 -7.50
C GLU A 141 -12.80 5.73 -7.20
N GLY A 142 -12.95 4.40 -7.13
CA GLY A 142 -14.23 3.73 -6.94
C GLY A 142 -14.54 3.32 -5.50
N THR A 143 -13.51 3.00 -4.71
CA THR A 143 -13.65 2.45 -3.35
C THR A 143 -13.27 3.46 -2.27
N ALA A 144 -12.25 4.28 -2.50
CA ALA A 144 -11.76 5.27 -1.54
C ALA A 144 -12.14 6.71 -1.90
N ASN A 145 -13.06 6.88 -2.84
CA ASN A 145 -13.56 8.20 -3.22
C ASN A 145 -14.12 8.95 -2.01
N GLY A 146 -13.78 10.24 -1.91
CA GLY A 146 -14.24 11.10 -0.82
C GLY A 146 -13.62 10.85 0.55
N THR A 147 -12.71 9.87 0.71
CA THR A 147 -12.00 9.65 2.00
C THR A 147 -10.77 10.53 2.17
N GLY A 148 -10.38 11.28 1.12
CA GLY A 148 -9.16 12.09 1.13
C GLY A 148 -7.87 11.26 1.00
N MET A 149 -7.95 10.02 0.50
CA MET A 149 -6.79 9.19 0.24
C MET A 149 -5.91 9.84 -0.84
N GLY A 150 -4.65 10.12 -0.50
CA GLY A 150 -3.65 10.58 -1.44
C GLY A 150 -3.15 9.45 -2.34
N THR A 151 -2.61 9.80 -3.50
CA THR A 151 -1.98 8.85 -4.42
C THR A 151 -0.56 9.29 -4.75
N ASP A 152 0.31 8.31 -4.94
CA ASP A 152 1.66 8.48 -5.47
C ASP A 152 1.92 7.33 -6.46
N SER A 153 2.96 7.42 -7.28
CA SER A 153 3.29 6.38 -8.25
C SER A 153 4.77 6.12 -8.38
N VAL A 154 5.13 4.87 -8.66
CA VAL A 154 6.49 4.40 -8.87
C VAL A 154 6.55 3.52 -10.13
N ASP A 155 7.63 3.65 -10.90
CA ASP A 155 7.88 2.80 -12.08
C ASP A 155 8.52 1.48 -11.66
N ALA A 156 7.66 0.56 -11.18
CA ALA A 156 8.06 -0.71 -10.61
C ALA A 156 7.01 -1.80 -10.85
N SER A 157 7.40 -3.06 -10.62
CA SER A 157 6.50 -4.21 -10.48
C SER A 157 5.74 -4.17 -9.15
N HIS A 158 5.05 -5.26 -8.80
CA HIS A 158 4.20 -5.34 -7.59
C HIS A 158 4.96 -5.13 -6.26
N SER A 159 6.29 -5.34 -6.24
CA SER A 159 7.12 -5.30 -5.03
C SER A 159 8.16 -4.16 -5.08
N PRO A 160 7.75 -2.88 -5.13
CA PRO A 160 8.64 -1.75 -5.40
C PRO A 160 9.69 -1.54 -4.30
N PHE A 161 9.47 -2.08 -3.09
CA PHE A 161 10.42 -2.00 -1.99
C PHE A 161 11.69 -2.86 -2.21
N LEU A 162 11.70 -3.74 -3.23
CA LEU A 162 12.88 -4.50 -3.64
C LEU A 162 13.65 -3.78 -4.75
N SER A 163 12.97 -3.40 -5.83
CA SER A 163 13.59 -2.80 -7.02
C SER A 163 13.84 -1.30 -6.88
N LYS A 164 12.99 -0.57 -6.15
CA LYS A 164 12.97 0.89 -6.01
C LYS A 164 12.89 1.37 -4.55
N PRO A 165 13.74 0.87 -3.63
CA PRO A 165 13.63 1.17 -2.19
C PRO A 165 13.73 2.67 -1.87
N ASP A 166 14.53 3.43 -2.62
CA ASP A 166 14.69 4.88 -2.41
C ASP A 166 13.43 5.66 -2.80
N GLU A 167 12.77 5.28 -3.90
CA GLU A 167 11.55 5.91 -4.38
C GLU A 167 10.37 5.63 -3.43
N VAL A 168 10.26 4.38 -2.96
CA VAL A 168 9.27 3.99 -1.92
C VAL A 168 9.54 4.77 -0.62
N THR A 169 10.79 4.86 -0.20
CA THR A 169 11.18 5.60 1.01
C THR A 169 10.82 7.08 0.89
N ALA A 170 11.11 7.70 -0.27
CA ALA A 170 10.75 9.09 -0.53
C ALA A 170 9.23 9.30 -0.51
N SER A 171 8.45 8.36 -1.04
CA SER A 171 6.98 8.39 -0.99
C SER A 171 6.45 8.29 0.43
N ILE A 172 6.99 7.36 1.25
CA ILE A 172 6.64 7.22 2.67
C ILE A 172 6.95 8.51 3.44
N ARG A 173 8.10 9.14 3.20
CA ARG A 173 8.48 10.41 3.84
C ARG A 173 7.50 11.53 3.50
N ARG A 174 7.12 11.68 2.23
CA ARG A 174 6.08 12.63 1.81
C ARG A 174 4.74 12.33 2.49
N ALA A 175 4.32 11.07 2.52
CA ALA A 175 3.08 10.65 3.18
C ALA A 175 3.10 10.92 4.69
N ALA A 176 4.27 10.83 5.34
CA ALA A 176 4.47 11.16 6.75
C ALA A 176 4.51 12.68 7.02
N GLY A 177 4.33 13.52 6.00
CA GLY A 177 4.29 14.98 6.13
C GLY A 177 5.65 15.66 6.06
N GLU A 178 6.69 14.97 5.58
CA GLU A 178 7.99 15.61 5.37
C GLU A 178 7.92 16.60 4.20
N VAL A 179 8.12 17.88 4.52
CA VAL A 179 8.21 18.96 3.54
C VAL A 179 9.67 19.08 3.10
N PHE A 180 9.96 18.76 1.85
CA PHE A 180 11.24 19.14 1.26
C PHE A 180 11.23 20.66 1.09
N GLU A 181 11.98 21.38 1.92
CA GLU A 181 12.40 22.74 1.56
C GLU A 181 13.31 22.62 0.34
N LEU A 182 12.71 22.67 -0.85
CA LEU A 182 13.43 23.05 -2.04
C LEU A 182 13.93 24.46 -1.76
N TRP A 183 15.22 24.60 -1.47
CA TRP A 183 15.91 25.87 -1.55
C TRP A 183 15.68 26.43 -2.96
N SER A 184 14.63 27.24 -3.09
CA SER A 184 14.38 28.03 -4.28
C SER A 184 15.62 28.89 -4.48
N SER A 185 16.34 28.65 -5.57
CA SER A 185 17.48 29.44 -6.01
C SER A 185 17.04 30.85 -6.40
N LEU A 186 16.57 31.64 -5.44
CA LEU A 186 16.12 33.02 -5.60
C LEU A 186 17.23 34.05 -5.39
N GLU A 187 18.49 33.64 -5.23
CA GLU A 187 19.63 34.56 -5.17
C GLU A 187 20.33 34.83 -6.51
N CYS A 188 19.76 34.47 -7.67
CA CYS A 188 20.43 34.70 -8.96
C CYS A 188 19.89 35.86 -9.83
N VAL A 189 18.81 36.58 -9.48
CA VAL A 189 18.26 37.63 -10.38
C VAL A 189 17.91 38.97 -9.74
N ALA A 190 18.16 39.20 -8.44
CA ALA A 190 17.97 40.53 -7.85
C ALA A 190 19.32 41.22 -7.60
N GLY A 191 19.95 41.68 -8.68
CA GLY A 191 20.93 42.77 -8.62
C GLY A 191 20.24 44.06 -8.19
N ILE A 192 19.93 44.20 -6.91
CA ILE A 192 19.48 45.45 -6.31
C ILE A 192 20.53 45.84 -5.27
N LYS A 193 21.29 46.88 -5.63
CA LYS A 193 22.30 47.51 -4.78
C LYS A 193 21.68 47.87 -3.43
N ALA A 194 22.35 47.47 -2.35
CA ALA A 194 22.10 47.99 -1.02
C ALA A 194 22.32 49.52 -1.04
N GLY A 195 21.22 50.27 -0.96
CA GLY A 195 21.23 51.69 -0.69
C GLY A 195 21.34 51.91 0.82
N THR A 196 22.40 52.60 1.22
CA THR A 196 22.70 53.03 2.59
C THR A 196 21.81 54.19 3.00
N ILE A 197 21.16 54.13 4.18
CA ILE A 197 20.70 55.30 4.96
C ILE A 197 20.50 54.87 6.44
N PRO A 198 20.79 55.71 7.46
CA PRO A 198 21.88 56.69 7.64
C PRO A 198 22.95 56.21 8.65
#